data_AF-A0A7S2QE18-F1
#
_entry.id   AF-A0A7S2QE18-F1
#
_cell.length_a   1.000
_cell.length_b   1.000
_cell.length_c   1.000
_cell.angle_alpha   90.00
_cell.angle_beta   90.00
_cell.angle_gamma   90.00
#
_symmetry.space_group_name_H-M   'P 1'
#
loop_
_entity.id
_entity.type
_entity.pdbx_description
1 polymer ?
#
loop_
_entity_poly.entity_id
_entity_poly.type
_entity_poly.pdbx_seq_one_letter_code
_entity_poly.pdbx_strand_id
1 'polypeptide(L)'
;DIGKNCPLGPAVMAVRVIDFEKQDFTGVIAATVLYFLLQELFMCNQVFAKLAFSKNNDPSTFDRFDYSNRHWESADRSFGNFVEQTPYFVTMMWVFALFCGAESSAQGAYFYIAFRLLFPVFWAVGGKWNALIELSTQPCYAVLNYWKASLIYLVFTGNRLVDKLPPSTALFVLACIAIHVVLTLVTFVPGYGFFRVLKLG
;
A
#
# COMPACT_ATOMS: atom_id res chain seq x y z
N ASP A 1 42.41 2.72 -25.49
CA ASP A 1 42.82 3.15 -24.14
C ASP A 1 41.94 4.29 -23.61
N ILE A 2 40.60 4.09 -23.55
CA ILE A 2 39.62 5.10 -23.07
C ILE A 2 38.76 4.50 -21.93
N GLY A 3 39.32 3.57 -21.14
CA GLY A 3 38.56 2.77 -20.17
C GLY A 3 38.96 2.93 -18.70
N LYS A 4 39.95 3.76 -18.36
CA LYS A 4 40.60 3.70 -17.03
C LYS A 4 40.17 4.76 -16.01
N ASN A 5 39.40 5.78 -16.40
CA ASN A 5 39.07 6.91 -15.50
C ASN A 5 37.57 7.18 -15.35
N CYS A 6 36.73 6.15 -15.42
CA CYS A 6 35.37 6.26 -14.86
C CYS A 6 35.44 5.92 -13.37
N PRO A 7 35.03 6.81 -12.43
CA PRO A 7 34.97 6.49 -11.00
C PRO A 7 33.95 5.38 -10.69
N LEU A 8 33.10 5.02 -11.65
CA LEU A 8 32.21 3.87 -11.61
C LEU A 8 32.99 2.65 -12.14
N GLY A 9 33.84 2.07 -11.29
CA GLY A 9 34.47 0.79 -11.57
C GLY A 9 33.43 -0.33 -11.78
N PRO A 10 33.84 -1.52 -12.26
CA PRO A 10 32.96 -2.65 -12.60
C PRO A 10 32.40 -3.37 -11.35
N ALA A 11 32.09 -2.64 -10.29
CA ALA A 11 31.19 -3.11 -9.27
C ALA A 11 29.75 -2.85 -9.74
N VAL A 12 29.30 -3.61 -10.75
CA VAL A 12 27.90 -4.02 -10.74
C VAL A 12 27.77 -4.73 -9.41
N MET A 13 27.29 -4.04 -8.37
CA MET A 13 27.12 -4.65 -7.07
C MET A 13 26.24 -5.86 -7.28
N ALA A 14 26.84 -7.05 -7.17
CA ALA A 14 26.14 -8.29 -7.40
C ALA A 14 25.01 -8.33 -6.38
N VAL A 15 23.79 -8.04 -6.85
CA VAL A 15 22.61 -8.05 -6.01
C VAL A 15 22.50 -9.48 -5.49
N ARG A 16 22.65 -9.66 -4.18
CA ARG A 16 22.47 -10.96 -3.55
C ARG A 16 20.97 -11.20 -3.40
N VAL A 17 20.34 -11.50 -4.53
CA VAL A 17 18.95 -11.94 -4.58
C VAL A 17 18.83 -13.35 -4.01
N ILE A 18 17.67 -13.68 -3.48
CA ILE A 18 17.35 -15.06 -3.11
C ILE A 18 17.18 -15.87 -4.40
N ASP A 19 17.75 -17.06 -4.45
CA ASP A 19 17.56 -17.98 -5.58
C ASP A 19 16.06 -18.21 -5.79
N PHE A 20 15.55 -17.83 -6.96
CA PHE A 20 14.13 -17.90 -7.29
C PHE A 20 13.55 -19.30 -7.08
N GLU A 21 14.30 -20.34 -7.45
CA GLU A 21 13.92 -21.75 -7.32
C GLU A 21 13.78 -22.23 -5.86
N LYS A 22 14.36 -21.52 -4.89
CA LYS A 22 14.30 -21.87 -3.47
C LYS A 22 13.15 -21.18 -2.73
N GLN A 23 12.41 -20.30 -3.40
CA GLN A 23 11.34 -19.52 -2.78
C GLN A 23 9.98 -20.21 -2.93
N ASP A 24 9.18 -20.19 -1.88
CA ASP A 24 7.78 -20.61 -1.92
C ASP A 24 6.86 -19.41 -2.18
N PHE A 25 6.26 -19.36 -3.36
CA PHE A 25 5.34 -18.30 -3.78
C PHE A 25 3.88 -18.59 -3.44
N THR A 26 3.55 -19.76 -2.86
CA THR A 26 2.16 -20.15 -2.55
C THR A 26 1.45 -19.09 -1.71
N GLY A 27 2.13 -18.55 -0.70
CA GLY A 27 1.58 -17.48 0.14
C GLY A 27 1.33 -16.17 -0.61
N VAL A 28 2.19 -15.80 -1.56
CA VAL A 28 2.05 -14.58 -2.36
C VAL A 28 0.88 -14.72 -3.34
N ILE A 29 0.73 -15.90 -3.94
CA ILE A 29 -0.40 -16.23 -4.82
C ILE A 29 -1.71 -16.18 -4.03
N ALA A 30 -1.77 -16.83 -2.88
CA ALA A 30 -2.95 -16.82 -2.01
C ALA A 30 -3.31 -15.39 -1.57
N ALA A 31 -2.32 -14.58 -1.16
CA ALA A 31 -2.54 -13.18 -0.82
C ALA A 31 -3.07 -12.36 -2.01
N THR A 32 -2.58 -12.62 -3.23
CA THR A 32 -3.08 -11.97 -4.46
C THR A 32 -4.56 -12.29 -4.67
N VAL A 33 -4.95 -13.57 -4.60
CA VAL A 33 -6.35 -14.00 -4.77
C VAL A 33 -7.23 -13.38 -3.69
N LEU A 34 -6.81 -13.44 -2.42
CA LEU A 34 -7.55 -12.84 -1.31
C LEU A 34 -7.72 -11.33 -1.47
N TYR A 35 -6.69 -10.62 -1.96
CA TYR A 35 -6.76 -9.19 -2.20
C TYR A 35 -7.80 -8.83 -3.26
N PHE A 36 -7.86 -9.58 -4.36
CA PHE A 36 -8.86 -9.34 -5.40
C PHE A 36 -10.27 -9.76 -4.99
N LEU A 37 -10.44 -10.82 -4.21
CA LEU A 37 -11.73 -11.13 -3.57
C LEU A 37 -12.18 -9.98 -2.66
N LEU A 38 -11.26 -9.38 -1.90
CA LEU A 38 -11.57 -8.20 -1.09
C LEU A 38 -11.94 -6.98 -1.96
N GLN A 39 -11.25 -6.79 -3.08
CA GLN A 39 -11.60 -5.73 -4.05
C GLN A 39 -13.01 -5.91 -4.60
N GLU A 40 -13.38 -7.13 -4.97
CA GLU A 40 -14.73 -7.48 -5.44
C GLU A 40 -15.79 -7.21 -4.37
N LEU A 41 -15.50 -7.51 -3.08
CA LEU A 41 -16.40 -7.18 -1.98
C LEU A 41 -16.64 -5.66 -1.86
N PHE A 42 -15.60 -4.84 -2.03
CA PHE A 42 -15.74 -3.37 -1.99
C PHE A 42 -16.52 -2.85 -3.21
N MET A 43 -16.29 -3.43 -4.39
CA MET A 43 -17.03 -3.13 -5.60
C MET A 43 -18.53 -3.46 -5.43
N CYS A 44 -18.84 -4.65 -4.92
CA CYS A 44 -20.21 -5.05 -4.62
C CYS A 44 -20.87 -4.10 -3.62
N ASN A 45 -20.16 -3.71 -2.55
CA ASN A 45 -20.67 -2.73 -1.58
C ASN A 45 -21.00 -1.38 -2.24
N GLN A 46 -20.16 -0.89 -3.15
CA GLN A 46 -20.42 0.33 -3.92
C GLN A 46 -21.67 0.19 -4.81
N VAL A 47 -21.82 -0.93 -5.52
CA VAL A 47 -22.99 -1.20 -6.37
C VAL A 47 -24.27 -1.30 -5.54
N PHE A 48 -24.26 -2.03 -4.42
CA PHE A 48 -25.43 -2.15 -3.56
C PHE A 48 -25.81 -0.83 -2.91
N ALA A 49 -24.83 -0.01 -2.49
CA ALA A 49 -25.10 1.33 -1.99
C ALA A 49 -25.76 2.22 -3.06
N LYS A 50 -25.29 2.15 -4.31
CA LYS A 50 -25.93 2.82 -5.43
C LYS A 50 -27.40 2.38 -5.58
N LEU A 51 -27.68 1.08 -5.58
CA LEU A 51 -29.04 0.57 -5.74
C LEU A 51 -29.96 0.99 -4.57
N ALA A 52 -29.47 0.85 -3.33
CA ALA A 52 -30.27 1.07 -2.13
C ALA A 52 -30.55 2.55 -1.82
N PHE A 53 -29.67 3.45 -2.24
CA PHE A 53 -29.78 4.87 -1.91
C PHE A 53 -29.99 5.78 -3.13
N SER A 54 -30.36 5.20 -4.28
CA SER A 54 -30.87 5.97 -5.43
C SER A 54 -32.27 6.51 -5.14
N LYS A 55 -32.61 7.68 -5.70
CA LYS A 55 -33.93 8.28 -5.53
C LYS A 55 -35.00 7.33 -6.07
N ASN A 56 -36.06 7.10 -5.29
CA ASN A 56 -37.17 6.18 -5.64
C ASN A 56 -36.72 4.75 -5.97
N ASN A 57 -35.54 4.30 -5.51
CA ASN A 57 -34.93 3.03 -5.90
C ASN A 57 -34.72 2.88 -7.43
N ASP A 58 -34.56 4.00 -8.14
CA ASP A 58 -34.28 4.02 -9.58
C ASP A 58 -32.81 4.36 -9.84
N PRO A 59 -31.97 3.37 -10.23
CA PRO A 59 -30.55 3.59 -10.48
C PRO A 59 -30.23 4.54 -11.63
N SER A 60 -31.21 4.87 -12.49
CA SER A 60 -31.03 5.84 -13.58
C SER A 60 -31.00 7.28 -13.08
N THR A 61 -31.57 7.55 -11.90
CA THR A 61 -31.58 8.87 -11.26
C THR A 61 -30.33 9.15 -10.44
N PHE A 62 -29.41 8.19 -10.40
CA PHE A 62 -28.24 8.23 -9.55
C PHE A 62 -27.18 9.19 -10.09
N ASP A 63 -26.86 10.21 -9.28
CA ASP A 63 -25.71 11.07 -9.50
C ASP A 63 -24.52 10.56 -8.66
N ARG A 64 -23.46 10.12 -9.34
CA ARG A 64 -22.22 9.67 -8.71
C ARG A 64 -21.57 10.77 -7.86
N PHE A 65 -21.75 12.03 -8.24
CA PHE A 65 -21.11 13.17 -7.59
C PHE A 65 -22.00 13.85 -6.54
N ASP A 66 -23.18 13.28 -6.25
CA ASP A 66 -24.02 13.72 -5.15
C ASP A 66 -23.48 13.22 -3.80
N TYR A 67 -22.55 13.98 -3.24
CA TYR A 67 -21.99 13.74 -1.91
C TYR A 67 -22.90 14.23 -0.75
N SER A 68 -24.13 14.67 -1.03
CA SER A 68 -25.12 14.90 0.05
C SER A 68 -25.60 13.57 0.66
N ASN A 69 -25.55 12.49 -0.12
CA ASN A 69 -25.84 11.13 0.34
C ASN A 69 -24.61 10.49 0.98
N ARG A 70 -24.54 10.55 2.32
CA ARG A 70 -23.40 10.01 3.09
C ARG A 70 -23.20 8.50 2.96
N HIS A 71 -24.26 7.74 2.71
CA HIS A 71 -24.15 6.29 2.51
C HIS A 71 -23.49 5.97 1.19
N TRP A 72 -23.86 6.70 0.13
CA TRP A 72 -23.17 6.65 -1.15
C TRP A 72 -21.72 7.11 -1.03
N GLU A 73 -21.48 8.28 -0.43
CA GLU A 73 -20.12 8.82 -0.24
C GLU A 73 -19.21 7.79 0.43
N SER A 74 -19.69 7.15 1.50
CA SER A 74 -18.95 6.10 2.21
C SER A 74 -18.52 4.95 1.31
N ALA A 75 -19.45 4.42 0.52
CA ALA A 75 -19.18 3.28 -0.36
C ALA A 75 -18.25 3.68 -1.52
N ASP A 76 -18.45 4.86 -2.11
CA ASP A 76 -17.60 5.40 -3.18
C ASP A 76 -16.18 5.67 -2.69
N ARG A 77 -16.02 6.29 -1.52
CA ARG A 77 -14.71 6.54 -0.90
C ARG A 77 -13.99 5.26 -0.54
N SER A 78 -14.71 4.26 -0.02
CA SER A 78 -14.12 2.97 0.33
C SER A 78 -13.57 2.25 -0.90
N PHE A 79 -14.37 2.12 -1.96
CA PHE A 79 -13.91 1.47 -3.19
C PHE A 79 -12.87 2.29 -3.94
N GLY A 80 -13.07 3.61 -4.06
CA GLY A 80 -12.11 4.52 -4.69
C GLY A 80 -10.73 4.45 -4.05
N ASN A 81 -10.66 4.52 -2.72
CA ASN A 81 -9.38 4.37 -2.01
C ASN A 81 -8.74 3.00 -2.23
N PHE A 82 -9.55 1.93 -2.30
CA PHE A 82 -9.03 0.60 -2.59
C PHE A 82 -8.38 0.54 -3.98
N VAL A 83 -9.10 1.01 -5.01
CA VAL A 83 -8.63 1.01 -6.41
C VAL A 83 -7.38 1.86 -6.59
N GLU A 84 -7.29 3.02 -5.95
CA GLU A 84 -6.09 3.87 -5.98
C GLU A 84 -4.86 3.16 -5.42
N GLN A 85 -5.04 2.29 -4.43
CA GLN A 85 -3.96 1.57 -3.76
C GLN A 85 -3.59 0.26 -4.47
N THR A 86 -4.50 -0.32 -5.26
CA THR A 86 -4.31 -1.62 -5.92
C THR A 86 -3.04 -1.71 -6.76
N PRO A 87 -2.76 -0.81 -7.73
CA PRO A 87 -1.56 -0.93 -8.56
C PRO A 87 -0.29 -0.90 -7.71
N TYR A 88 -0.26 0.00 -6.72
CA TYR A 88 0.90 0.17 -5.87
C TYR A 88 1.13 -1.04 -4.96
N PHE A 89 0.08 -1.56 -4.33
CA PHE A 89 0.15 -2.74 -3.46
C PHE A 89 0.56 -3.99 -4.23
N VAL A 90 -0.15 -4.34 -5.32
CA VAL A 90 0.10 -5.58 -6.06
C VAL A 90 1.49 -5.57 -6.68
N THR A 91 1.89 -4.46 -7.32
CA THR A 91 3.23 -4.34 -7.89
C THR A 91 4.30 -4.42 -6.83
N MET A 92 4.19 -3.69 -5.71
CA MET A 92 5.22 -3.73 -4.66
C MET A 92 5.31 -5.09 -3.98
N MET A 93 4.19 -5.76 -3.75
CA MET A 93 4.17 -7.12 -3.20
C MET A 93 4.97 -8.07 -4.09
N TRP A 94 4.67 -8.11 -5.38
CA TRP A 94 5.36 -9.02 -6.30
C TRP A 94 6.84 -8.65 -6.48
N VAL A 95 7.17 -7.36 -6.63
CA VAL A 95 8.57 -6.93 -6.73
C VAL A 95 9.34 -7.27 -5.45
N PHE A 96 8.77 -7.03 -4.27
CA PHE A 96 9.41 -7.42 -3.01
C PHE A 96 9.53 -8.94 -2.87
N ALA A 97 8.52 -9.71 -3.27
CA ALA A 97 8.58 -11.17 -3.26
C ALA A 97 9.74 -11.70 -4.12
N LEU A 98 9.88 -11.19 -5.34
CA LEU A 98 10.91 -11.62 -6.30
C LEU A 98 12.32 -11.33 -5.79
N PHE A 99 12.54 -10.15 -5.20
CA PHE A 99 13.90 -9.67 -4.91
C PHE A 99 14.31 -9.73 -3.44
N CYS A 100 13.36 -9.67 -2.51
CA CYS A 100 13.62 -9.61 -1.08
C CYS A 100 13.11 -10.83 -0.30
N GLY A 101 12.13 -11.56 -0.82
CA GLY A 101 11.65 -12.83 -0.25
C GLY A 101 10.14 -13.01 -0.32
N ALA A 102 9.71 -14.13 -0.92
CA ALA A 102 8.31 -14.49 -1.07
C ALA A 102 7.57 -14.67 0.26
N GLU A 103 8.18 -15.35 1.25
CA GLU A 103 7.56 -15.59 2.56
C GLU A 103 7.27 -14.28 3.30
N SER A 104 8.27 -13.40 3.45
CA SER A 104 8.09 -12.10 4.09
C SER A 104 7.13 -11.19 3.31
N SER A 105 7.09 -11.32 1.98
CA SER A 105 6.09 -10.64 1.16
C SER A 105 4.67 -11.10 1.50
N ALA A 106 4.45 -12.41 1.60
CA ALA A 106 3.15 -12.97 1.94
C ALA A 106 2.68 -12.52 3.32
N GLN A 107 3.56 -12.56 4.33
CA GLN A 107 3.26 -12.09 5.69
C GLN A 107 2.83 -10.61 5.70
N GLY A 108 3.60 -9.74 5.00
CA GLY A 108 3.24 -8.33 4.87
C GLY A 108 1.91 -8.12 4.14
N ALA A 109 1.64 -8.92 3.10
CA ALA A 109 0.40 -8.85 2.34
C ALA A 109 -0.83 -9.27 3.17
N TYR A 110 -0.75 -10.35 3.96
CA TYR A 110 -1.85 -10.75 4.84
C TYR A 110 -2.14 -9.70 5.91
N PHE A 111 -1.11 -9.12 6.50
CA PHE A 111 -1.26 -8.02 7.45
C PHE A 111 -1.93 -6.81 6.79
N TYR A 112 -1.50 -6.42 5.59
CA TYR A 112 -2.11 -5.36 4.82
C TYR A 112 -3.61 -5.63 4.54
N ILE A 113 -3.95 -6.82 4.06
CA ILE A 113 -5.33 -7.23 3.73
C ILE A 113 -6.23 -7.15 4.97
N ALA A 114 -5.74 -7.64 6.11
CA ALA A 114 -6.49 -7.63 7.37
C ALA A 114 -6.87 -6.21 7.80
N PHE A 115 -5.94 -5.25 7.75
CA PHE A 115 -6.24 -3.85 8.06
C PHE A 115 -7.08 -3.18 6.99
N ARG A 116 -6.87 -3.52 5.71
CA ARG A 116 -7.66 -2.97 4.60
C ARG A 116 -9.13 -3.36 4.69
N LEU A 117 -9.44 -4.58 5.15
CA LEU A 117 -10.82 -5.03 5.41
C LEU A 117 -11.57 -4.13 6.41
N LEU A 118 -10.87 -3.52 7.37
CA LEU A 118 -11.48 -2.66 8.39
C LEU A 118 -11.88 -1.28 7.87
N PHE A 119 -11.33 -0.84 6.74
CA PHE A 119 -11.57 0.50 6.19
C PHE A 119 -13.06 0.86 6.01
N PRO A 120 -13.89 0.06 5.30
CA PRO A 120 -15.31 0.39 5.11
C PRO A 120 -16.09 0.32 6.42
N VAL A 121 -15.69 -0.55 7.36
CA VAL A 121 -16.30 -0.65 8.69
C VAL A 121 -16.05 0.64 9.47
N PHE A 122 -14.81 1.12 9.49
CA PHE A 122 -14.45 2.36 10.18
C PHE A 122 -14.98 3.62 9.51
N TRP A 123 -15.20 3.60 8.19
CA TRP A 123 -15.92 4.66 7.51
C TRP A 123 -17.40 4.71 7.91
N ALA A 124 -18.04 3.54 8.03
CA ALA A 124 -19.43 3.44 8.47
C ALA A 124 -19.61 3.99 9.91
N VAL A 125 -18.57 3.95 10.75
CA VAL A 125 -18.55 4.59 12.07
C VAL A 125 -18.40 6.12 11.90
N GLY A 126 -19.53 6.79 11.71
CA GLY A 126 -19.64 8.25 11.69
C GLY A 126 -19.77 8.88 10.31
N GLY A 127 -19.61 8.11 9.22
CA GLY A 127 -19.90 8.55 7.86
C GLY A 127 -19.03 9.70 7.36
N LYS A 128 -17.84 9.88 7.95
CA LYS A 128 -16.85 10.91 7.61
C LYS A 128 -15.45 10.47 8.02
N TRP A 129 -14.42 11.12 7.47
CA TRP A 129 -13.03 10.89 7.84
C TRP A 129 -12.83 11.01 9.36
N ASN A 130 -12.14 10.04 9.95
CA ASN A 130 -11.96 9.91 11.39
C ASN A 130 -10.69 9.11 11.73
N ALA A 131 -10.30 9.09 13.01
CA ALA A 131 -9.08 8.43 13.46
C ALA A 131 -9.09 6.89 13.30
N LEU A 132 -10.27 6.25 13.24
CA LEU A 132 -10.35 4.81 12.99
C LEU A 132 -9.96 4.50 11.55
N ILE A 133 -10.34 5.35 10.59
CA ILE A 133 -9.89 5.23 9.20
C ILE A 133 -8.36 5.29 9.12
N GLU A 134 -7.73 6.20 9.85
CA GLU A 134 -6.26 6.24 9.97
C GLU A 134 -5.71 4.94 10.55
N LEU A 135 -6.34 4.38 11.59
CA LEU A 135 -5.94 3.11 12.18
C LEU A 135 -5.98 1.94 11.18
N SER A 136 -6.91 1.94 10.22
CA SER A 136 -6.90 0.94 9.12
C SER A 136 -5.86 1.25 8.03
N THR A 137 -5.51 2.52 7.84
CA THR A 137 -4.70 2.96 6.69
C THR A 137 -3.20 3.00 7.00
N GLN A 138 -2.81 3.47 8.19
CA GLN A 138 -1.40 3.60 8.58
C GLN A 138 -0.65 2.26 8.59
N PRO A 139 -1.23 1.14 9.08
CA PRO A 139 -0.58 -0.17 9.00
C PRO A 139 -0.35 -0.65 7.56
N CYS A 140 -1.29 -0.34 6.65
CA CYS A 140 -1.14 -0.60 5.23
C CYS A 140 0.07 0.14 4.64
N TYR A 141 0.20 1.44 4.98
CA TYR A 141 1.36 2.22 4.56
C TYR A 141 2.67 1.78 5.21
N ALA A 142 2.65 1.25 6.43
CA ALA A 142 3.84 0.71 7.07
C ALA A 142 4.42 -0.47 6.27
N VAL A 143 3.57 -1.40 5.82
CA VAL A 143 3.99 -2.52 4.94
C VAL A 143 4.59 -1.99 3.64
N LEU A 144 3.89 -1.08 2.96
CA LEU A 144 4.34 -0.53 1.67
C LEU A 144 5.65 0.28 1.80
N ASN A 145 5.80 1.04 2.89
CA ASN A 145 7.01 1.80 3.19
C ASN A 145 8.18 0.87 3.52
N TYR A 146 7.95 -0.23 4.24
CA TYR A 146 8.96 -1.24 4.49
C TYR A 146 9.43 -1.92 3.19
N TRP A 147 8.51 -2.30 2.29
CA TRP A 147 8.87 -2.88 0.99
C TRP A 147 9.67 -1.91 0.13
N LYS A 148 9.23 -0.64 0.03
CA LYS A 148 10.02 0.42 -0.64
C LYS A 148 11.41 0.56 -0.07
N ALA A 149 11.52 0.72 1.25
CA ALA A 149 12.81 0.90 1.91
C ALA A 149 13.75 -0.29 1.67
N SER A 150 13.21 -1.50 1.69
CA SER A 150 13.97 -2.73 1.44
C SER A 150 14.47 -2.83 0.00
N LEU A 151 13.63 -2.48 -0.98
CA LEU A 151 14.01 -2.47 -2.39
C LEU A 151 15.04 -1.39 -2.70
N ILE A 152 14.86 -0.18 -2.15
CA ILE A 152 15.84 0.90 -2.23
C ILE A 152 17.17 0.45 -1.63
N TYR A 153 17.14 -0.12 -0.42
CA TYR A 153 18.32 -0.63 0.26
C TYR A 153 19.01 -1.73 -0.56
N LEU A 154 18.25 -2.63 -1.17
CA LEU A 154 18.77 -3.69 -2.03
C LEU A 154 19.49 -3.12 -3.26
N VAL A 155 18.90 -2.12 -3.93
CA VAL A 155 19.51 -1.46 -5.09
C VAL A 155 20.83 -0.78 -4.71
N PHE A 156 20.87 -0.08 -3.57
CA PHE A 156 22.04 0.70 -3.15
C PHE A 156 23.13 -0.10 -2.46
N THR A 157 22.81 -1.27 -1.87
CA THR A 157 23.77 -2.05 -1.07
C THR A 157 24.04 -3.44 -1.61
N GLY A 158 23.22 -3.94 -2.54
CA GLY A 158 23.24 -5.33 -3.00
C GLY A 158 22.85 -6.34 -1.92
N ASN A 159 22.42 -5.89 -0.73
CA ASN A 159 22.07 -6.73 0.41
C ASN A 159 20.59 -6.53 0.79
N ARG A 160 19.99 -7.52 1.44
CA ARG A 160 18.61 -7.39 1.95
C ARG A 160 18.60 -6.57 3.23
N LEU A 161 17.60 -5.71 3.37
CA LEU A 161 17.42 -4.90 4.57
C LEU A 161 17.15 -5.76 5.81
N VAL A 162 16.39 -6.84 5.66
CA VAL A 162 16.02 -7.74 6.77
C VAL A 162 17.24 -8.33 7.49
N ASP A 163 18.32 -8.61 6.76
CA ASP A 163 19.57 -9.16 7.31
C ASP A 163 20.36 -8.14 8.16
N LYS A 164 19.94 -6.87 8.14
CA LYS A 164 20.56 -5.75 8.84
C LYS A 164 19.66 -5.15 9.91
N LEU A 165 18.42 -5.62 10.02
CA LEU A 165 17.51 -5.13 11.05
C LEU A 165 17.94 -5.66 12.42
N PRO A 166 17.68 -4.89 13.49
CA PRO A 166 18.00 -5.32 14.84
C PRO A 166 17.27 -6.63 15.17
N PRO A 167 17.92 -7.60 15.85
CA PRO A 167 17.28 -8.84 16.26
C PRO A 167 16.24 -8.63 17.38
N SER A 168 16.29 -7.48 18.07
CA SER A 168 15.29 -7.11 19.08
C SER A 168 13.99 -6.70 18.41
N THR A 169 12.91 -7.42 18.72
CA THR A 169 11.54 -7.10 18.24
C THR A 169 11.15 -5.65 18.50
N ALA A 170 11.50 -5.10 19.67
CA ALA A 170 11.18 -3.70 20.00
C ALA A 170 11.93 -2.72 19.10
N LEU A 171 13.24 -2.94 18.89
CA LEU A 171 14.04 -2.09 18.00
C LEU A 171 13.63 -2.26 16.52
N PHE A 172 13.25 -3.46 16.10
CA PHE A 172 12.69 -3.72 14.78
C PHE A 172 11.40 -2.93 14.56
N VAL A 173 10.45 -2.99 15.50
CA VAL A 173 9.19 -2.23 15.42
C VAL A 173 9.48 -0.73 15.38
N LEU A 174 10.37 -0.22 16.24
CA LEU A 174 10.77 1.19 16.22
C LEU A 174 11.43 1.60 14.90
N ALA A 175 12.26 0.75 14.31
CA ALA A 175 12.87 1.00 13.01
C ALA A 175 11.82 1.06 11.89
N CYS A 176 10.85 0.14 11.89
CA CYS A 176 9.73 0.15 10.94
C CYS A 176 8.86 1.40 11.09
N ILE A 177 8.56 1.83 12.32
CA ILE A 177 7.84 3.08 12.61
C ILE A 177 8.66 4.28 12.10
N ALA A 178 9.97 4.33 12.38
CA ALA A 178 10.82 5.42 11.94
C ALA A 178 10.88 5.52 10.41
N ILE A 179 11.07 4.39 9.71
CA ILE A 179 11.03 4.31 8.24
C ILE A 179 9.69 4.84 7.72
N HIS A 180 8.59 4.40 8.32
CA HIS A 180 7.26 4.84 7.92
C HIS A 180 7.08 6.35 8.12
N VAL A 181 7.43 6.90 9.29
CA VAL A 181 7.33 8.33 9.60
C VAL A 181 8.18 9.16 8.64
N VAL A 182 9.44 8.77 8.41
CA VAL A 182 10.35 9.49 7.50
C VAL A 182 9.78 9.51 6.09
N LEU A 183 9.37 8.35 5.55
CA LEU A 183 8.82 8.28 4.20
C LEU A 183 7.51 9.06 4.07
N THR A 184 6.66 9.04 5.10
CA THR A 184 5.43 9.84 5.14
C THR A 184 5.75 11.33 5.13
N LEU A 185 6.73 11.81 5.91
CA LEU A 185 7.10 13.23 5.90
C LEU A 185 7.69 13.67 4.55
N VAL A 186 8.53 12.82 3.94
CA VAL A 186 9.13 13.08 2.62
C VAL A 186 8.07 13.19 1.52
N THR A 187 6.99 12.41 1.56
CA THR A 187 5.92 12.48 0.56
C THR A 187 4.85 13.53 0.88
N PHE A 188 4.49 13.69 2.15
CA PHE A 188 3.40 14.54 2.59
C PHE A 188 3.74 16.04 2.50
N VAL A 189 4.96 16.43 2.88
CA VAL A 189 5.37 17.85 2.87
C VAL A 189 5.33 18.46 1.45
N PRO A 190 5.91 17.82 0.42
CA PRO A 190 5.80 18.32 -0.95
C PRO A 190 4.35 18.29 -1.48
N GLY A 191 3.59 17.23 -1.20
CA GLY A 191 2.21 17.09 -1.66
C GLY A 191 1.29 18.19 -1.10
N TYR A 192 1.38 18.46 0.20
CA TYR A 192 0.61 19.52 0.84
C TYR A 192 1.09 20.92 0.43
N GLY A 193 2.40 21.10 0.25
CA GLY A 193 2.98 22.33 -0.30
C GLY A 193 2.45 22.63 -1.69
N PHE A 194 2.39 21.62 -2.57
CA PHE A 194 1.89 21.76 -3.94
C PHE A 194 0.40 22.13 -3.98
N PHE A 195 -0.44 21.49 -3.14
CA PHE A 195 -1.84 21.86 -3.00
C PHE A 195 -2.04 23.31 -2.55
N ARG A 196 -1.23 23.80 -1.61
CA ARG A 196 -1.30 25.20 -1.18
C ARG A 196 -0.91 26.18 -2.27
N VAL A 197 0.09 25.87 -3.09
CA VAL A 197 0.47 26.69 -4.25
C VAL A 197 -0.68 26.74 -5.26
N LEU A 198 -1.33 25.61 -5.56
CA LEU A 198 -2.49 25.56 -6.46
C LEU A 198 -3.73 26.31 -5.95
N LYS A 199 -3.88 26.48 -4.64
CA LYS A 199 -4.98 27.25 -4.05
C LYS A 199 -4.74 28.78 -4.10
N LEU A 200 -3.49 29.20 -4.27
CA LEU A 200 -3.08 30.60 -4.29
C LEU A 200 -2.93 31.18 -5.70
N GLY A 201 -2.94 30.34 -6.73
CA GLY A 201 -3.00 30.72 -8.15
C GLY A 201 -4.41 30.62 -8.70
#